data_AF-A0A966KSY6-F1
#
_entry.id   AF-A0A966KSY6-F1
#
_cell.length_a   1.000
_cell.length_b   1.000
_cell.length_c   1.000
_cell.angle_alpha   90.00
_cell.angle_beta   90.00
_cell.angle_gamma   90.00
#
_symmetry.space_group_name_H-M   'P 1'
#
loop_
_entity.id
_entity.type
_entity.pdbx_description
1 polymer ?
#
loop_
_entity_poly.entity_id
_entity_poly.type
_entity_poly.pdbx_seq_one_letter_code
_entity_poly.pdbx_strand_id
1 'polypeptide(L)'
;MESATAMNELSALLAEIELDAHDPRWNFIDEQDLASYREFAMHSLHHALQFWLEADPARPRWNRWFSPGKKLLGDNPDTVYYGTVIDPTRTYRVRGNTMNACYTSFT
;
A
#
# COMPACT_ATOMS: atom_id res chain seq x y z
N MET A 1 7.19 -20.51 15.85
CA MET A 1 8.54 -19.98 15.61
C MET A 1 8.55 -19.03 14.43
N GLU A 2 8.14 -19.45 13.24
CA GLU A 2 8.14 -18.61 12.02
C GLU A 2 7.37 -17.28 12.15
N SER A 3 6.13 -17.30 12.65
CA SER A 3 5.36 -16.06 12.84
C SER A 3 6.02 -15.08 13.81
N ALA A 4 6.69 -15.58 14.86
CA ALA A 4 7.42 -14.72 15.81
C ALA A 4 8.68 -14.13 15.15
N THR A 5 9.40 -14.92 14.36
CA THR A 5 10.53 -14.45 13.56
C THR A 5 10.10 -13.35 12.59
N ALA A 6 9.04 -13.56 11.82
CA ALA A 6 8.52 -12.56 10.88
C ALA A 6 8.10 -11.26 11.58
N MET A 7 7.52 -11.34 12.79
CA MET A 7 7.17 -10.15 13.58
C MET A 7 8.41 -9.37 14.03
N ASN A 8 9.48 -10.09 14.41
CA ASN A 8 10.75 -9.46 14.77
C ASN A 8 11.41 -8.80 13.56
N GLU A 9 11.38 -9.45 12.39
CA GLU A 9 11.88 -8.89 11.14
C GLU A 9 11.12 -7.62 10.71
N LEU A 10 9.79 -7.63 10.81
CA LEU A 10 8.98 -6.43 10.57
C LEU A 10 9.36 -5.29 11.53
N SER A 11 9.54 -5.62 12.80
CA SER A 11 9.95 -4.64 13.82
C SER A 11 11.34 -4.05 13.53
N ALA A 12 12.28 -4.88 13.09
CA ALA A 12 13.61 -4.45 12.67
C ALA A 12 13.54 -3.53 11.44
N LEU A 13 12.75 -3.89 10.43
CA LEU A 13 12.54 -3.06 9.24
C LEU A 13 11.98 -1.66 9.59
N LEU A 14 11.03 -1.58 10.51
CA LEU A 14 10.49 -0.29 10.95
C LEU A 14 11.54 0.57 11.65
N ALA A 15 12.45 -0.04 12.42
CA ALA A 15 13.57 0.66 13.02
C ALA A 15 14.59 1.12 11.97
N GLU A 16 14.85 0.30 10.93
CA GLU A 16 15.71 0.68 9.80
C GLU A 16 15.16 1.88 9.04
N ILE A 17 13.84 1.92 8.78
CA ILE A 17 13.18 3.06 8.14
C ILE A 17 13.36 4.35 8.96
N GLU A 18 13.24 4.28 10.29
CA GLU A 18 13.47 5.44 11.16
C GLU A 18 14.92 5.94 11.09
N LEU A 19 15.90 5.04 11.04
CA LEU A 19 17.30 5.42 10.85
C LEU A 19 17.53 6.02 9.47
N ASP A 20 16.93 5.44 8.43
CA ASP A 20 17.04 5.88 7.04
C ASP A 20 16.49 7.28 6.81
N ALA A 21 15.49 7.70 7.59
CA ALA A 21 14.92 9.05 7.53
C ALA A 21 15.95 10.16 7.76
N HIS A 22 17.10 9.84 8.37
CA HIS A 22 18.18 10.79 8.66
C HIS A 22 19.32 10.73 7.62
N ASP A 23 19.21 9.90 6.58
CA ASP A 23 20.18 9.86 5.49
C ASP A 23 20.14 11.18 4.68
N PRO A 24 21.28 11.86 4.48
CA PRO A 24 21.35 13.11 3.71
C PRO A 24 20.78 13.04 2.30
N ARG A 25 20.68 11.84 1.70
CA ARG A 25 20.11 11.64 0.35
C ARG A 25 18.67 12.13 0.21
N TRP A 26 17.91 12.13 1.30
CA TRP A 26 16.51 12.52 1.30
C TRP A 26 16.31 14.03 1.29
N ASN A 27 17.34 14.80 1.67
CA ASN A 27 17.32 16.25 1.70
C ASN A 27 16.10 16.82 2.46
N PHE A 28 15.74 16.20 3.59
CA PHE A 28 14.74 16.73 4.52
C PHE A 28 15.29 17.95 5.23
N ILE A 29 14.49 19.01 5.29
CA ILE A 29 14.91 20.35 5.74
C ILE A 29 14.33 20.64 7.13
N ASP A 30 13.18 20.09 7.47
CA ASP A 30 12.49 20.35 8.73
C ASP A 30 11.85 19.11 9.38
N GLU A 31 11.24 19.30 10.55
CA GLU A 31 10.52 18.24 11.27
C GLU A 31 9.28 17.75 10.53
N GLN A 32 8.68 18.60 9.68
CA GLN A 32 7.49 18.25 8.92
C GLN A 32 7.82 17.24 7.81
N ASP A 33 8.99 17.34 7.19
CA ASP A 33 9.49 16.35 6.24
C ASP A 33 9.64 14.97 6.90
N LEU A 34 10.27 14.91 8.08
CA LEU A 34 10.44 13.68 8.85
C LEU A 34 9.10 13.08 9.28
N ALA A 35 8.16 13.91 9.72
CA ALA A 35 6.81 13.46 10.04
C ALA A 35 6.09 12.87 8.82
N SER A 36 6.18 13.53 7.67
CA SER A 36 5.57 13.10 6.41
C SER A 36 6.17 11.78 5.91
N TYR A 37 7.49 11.59 6.07
CA TYR A 37 8.16 10.33 5.75
C TYR A 37 7.66 9.16 6.62
N ARG A 38 7.51 9.37 7.94
CA ARG A 38 6.96 8.35 8.85
C ARG A 38 5.51 8.02 8.53
N GLU A 39 4.68 9.03 8.23
CA GLU A 39 3.30 8.83 7.79
C GLU A 39 3.25 8.00 6.50
N PHE A 40 4.09 8.33 5.53
CA PHE A 40 4.21 7.57 4.29
C PHE A 40 4.62 6.11 4.50
N ALA A 41 5.55 5.86 5.42
CA ALA A 41 5.95 4.50 5.80
C ALA A 41 4.76 3.72 6.40
N MET A 42 3.94 4.34 7.24
CA MET A 42 2.74 3.72 7.80
C MET A 42 1.67 3.44 6.75
N HIS A 43 1.48 4.34 5.78
CA HIS A 43 0.60 4.07 4.64
C HIS A 43 1.08 2.87 3.80
N SER A 44 2.39 2.76 3.59
CA SER A 44 3.03 1.64 2.89
C SER A 44 2.82 0.32 3.64
N LEU A 45 3.01 0.31 4.95
CA LEU A 45 2.73 -0.85 5.80
C LEU A 45 1.25 -1.25 5.73
N HIS A 46 0.34 -0.28 5.87
CA HIS A 46 -1.10 -0.54 5.75
C HIS A 46 -1.43 -1.17 4.38
N HIS A 47 -0.86 -0.68 3.29
CA HIS A 47 -1.03 -1.30 1.98
C HIS A 47 -0.51 -2.75 1.95
N ALA A 48 0.69 -3.01 2.48
CA ALA A 48 1.27 -4.35 2.51
C ALA A 48 0.45 -5.34 3.34
N LEU A 49 -0.10 -4.92 4.49
CA LEU A 49 -0.99 -5.77 5.28
C LEU A 49 -2.25 -6.13 4.49
N GLN A 50 -2.86 -5.14 3.84
CA GLN A 50 -4.09 -5.34 3.08
C GLN A 50 -3.90 -6.22 1.83
N PHE A 51 -2.77 -6.06 1.13
CA PHE A 51 -2.51 -6.75 -0.13
C PHE A 51 -1.73 -8.05 0.02
N TRP A 52 -0.84 -8.21 1.01
CA TRP A 52 -0.04 -9.43 1.14
C TRP A 52 -0.44 -10.28 2.34
N LEU A 53 -0.56 -9.71 3.53
CA LEU A 53 -0.87 -10.49 4.73
C LEU A 53 -2.27 -11.08 4.66
N GLU A 54 -3.25 -10.29 4.26
CA GLU A 54 -4.65 -10.71 4.27
C GLU A 54 -5.15 -11.25 2.92
N ALA A 55 -4.31 -11.34 1.89
CA ALA A 55 -4.76 -11.76 0.56
C ALA A 55 -5.18 -13.23 0.53
N ASP A 56 -6.25 -13.50 -0.22
CA ASP A 56 -6.62 -14.84 -0.69
C ASP A 56 -6.73 -14.77 -2.21
N PRO A 57 -5.66 -15.11 -2.97
CA PRO A 57 -5.70 -15.08 -4.43
C PRO A 57 -6.74 -16.03 -5.04
N ALA A 58 -7.15 -17.08 -4.32
CA ALA A 58 -8.22 -17.97 -4.76
C ALA A 58 -9.61 -17.35 -4.57
N ARG A 59 -9.75 -16.37 -3.66
CA ARG A 59 -10.97 -15.61 -3.38
C ARG A 59 -10.68 -14.09 -3.31
N PRO A 60 -10.31 -13.47 -4.43
CA PRO A 60 -9.91 -12.07 -4.45
C PRO A 60 -11.04 -11.15 -4.00
N ARG A 61 -10.67 -10.14 -3.21
CA ARG A 61 -11.56 -9.04 -2.81
C ARG A 61 -10.97 -7.70 -3.22
N TRP A 62 -11.82 -6.81 -3.71
CA TRP A 62 -11.40 -5.46 -4.06
C TRP A 62 -11.03 -4.68 -2.81
N ASN A 63 -9.86 -4.08 -2.85
CA ASN A 63 -9.30 -3.25 -1.81
C ASN A 63 -8.99 -1.88 -2.40
N ARG A 64 -9.32 -0.83 -1.66
CA ARG A 64 -9.05 0.54 -2.10
C ARG A 64 -7.56 0.85 -1.92
N TRP A 65 -6.90 1.18 -3.02
CA TRP A 65 -5.47 1.50 -3.03
C TRP A 65 -5.18 2.80 -2.30
N PHE A 66 -5.98 3.85 -2.57
CA PHE A 66 -5.83 5.16 -1.95
C PHE A 66 -7.13 5.65 -1.33
N SER A 67 -7.01 6.26 -0.17
CA SER A 67 -8.11 6.94 0.50
C SER A 67 -7.65 8.35 0.90
N PRO A 68 -8.55 9.25 1.31
CA PRO A 68 -8.15 10.55 1.84
C PRO A 68 -7.09 10.45 2.96
N GLY A 69 -7.11 9.37 3.77
CA GLY A 69 -6.12 9.09 4.82
C GLY A 69 -5.17 7.92 4.53
N LYS A 70 -4.95 7.56 3.26
CA LYS A 70 -3.92 6.58 2.86
C LYS A 70 -3.42 6.90 1.47
N LYS A 71 -2.17 7.37 1.40
CA LYS A 71 -1.49 7.80 0.17
C LYS A 71 -0.27 6.93 -0.10
N LEU A 72 0.01 6.61 -1.37
CA LEU A 72 1.25 5.95 -1.77
C LEU A 72 1.72 6.53 -3.10
N LEU A 73 3.04 6.66 -3.26
CA LEU A 73 3.69 7.11 -4.48
C LEU A 73 3.05 8.41 -5.03
N GLY A 74 2.99 8.58 -6.35
CA GLY A 74 2.31 9.69 -7.00
C GLY A 74 0.85 9.37 -7.31
N ASP A 75 0.01 9.22 -6.30
CA ASP A 75 -1.41 8.96 -6.51
C ASP A 75 -2.11 10.10 -7.25
N ASN A 76 -3.02 9.76 -8.17
CA ASN A 76 -3.87 10.75 -8.81
C ASN A 76 -5.13 11.00 -7.95
N PRO A 77 -5.30 12.20 -7.38
CA PRO A 77 -6.45 12.49 -6.51
C PRO A 77 -7.81 12.41 -7.23
N ASP A 78 -7.83 12.54 -8.56
CA ASP A 78 -9.05 12.43 -9.38
C ASP A 78 -9.41 10.98 -9.73
N THR A 79 -8.56 10.01 -9.39
CA THR A 79 -8.78 8.61 -9.75
C THR A 79 -9.13 7.77 -8.52
N VAL A 80 -10.13 6.90 -8.68
CA VAL A 80 -10.50 5.91 -7.66
C VAL A 80 -9.86 4.57 -8.00
N TYR A 81 -8.81 4.23 -7.26
CA TYR A 81 -8.06 3.00 -7.48
C TYR A 81 -8.56 1.86 -6.58
N TYR A 82 -8.92 0.75 -7.21
CA TYR A 82 -9.14 -0.54 -6.57
C TYR A 82 -8.14 -1.54 -7.11
N GLY A 83 -7.71 -2.46 -6.25
CA GLY A 83 -6.89 -3.60 -6.65
C GLY A 83 -7.25 -4.84 -5.86
N THR A 84 -6.78 -5.97 -6.33
CA THR A 84 -6.83 -7.24 -5.60
C THR A 84 -5.70 -8.14 -6.08
N VAL A 85 -5.30 -9.08 -5.24
CA VAL A 85 -4.29 -10.08 -5.60
C VAL A 85 -4.99 -11.27 -6.24
N ILE A 86 -4.45 -11.75 -7.36
CA ILE A 86 -5.02 -12.86 -8.11
C ILE A 86 -3.98 -13.98 -8.28
N ASP A 87 -4.47 -15.21 -8.43
CA ASP A 87 -3.67 -16.36 -8.84
C ASP A 87 -3.62 -16.38 -10.38
N PRO A 88 -2.44 -16.21 -11.00
CA PRO A 88 -2.31 -16.08 -12.44
C PRO A 88 -2.69 -17.35 -13.21
N THR A 89 -2.86 -18.49 -12.53
CA THR A 89 -3.28 -19.76 -13.14
C THR A 89 -4.79 -19.91 -13.27
N ARG A 90 -5.57 -18.95 -12.74
CA ARG A 90 -7.04 -18.98 -12.71
C ARG A 90 -7.66 -17.97 -13.67
N THR A 91 -8.96 -18.12 -13.90
CA THR A 91 -9.77 -17.15 -14.63
C THR A 91 -10.76 -16.47 -13.70
N TYR A 92 -10.83 -15.15 -13.77
CA TYR A 92 -11.71 -14.32 -12.94
C TYR A 92 -12.72 -13.58 -13.79
N ARG A 93 -13.85 -13.23 -13.17
CA ARG A 93 -14.87 -12.38 -13.80
C ARG A 93 -15.05 -11.12 -12.96
N VAL A 94 -14.76 -9.97 -13.55
CA VAL A 94 -15.08 -8.67 -12.96
C VAL A 94 -16.52 -8.29 -13.35
N ARG A 95 -17.30 -7.86 -12.36
CA ARG A 95 -18.66 -7.33 -12.53
C ARG A 95 -18.80 -6.09 -11.66
N GLY A 96 -19.61 -5.13 -12.09
CA GLY A 96 -19.87 -3.92 -11.33
C GLY A 96 -20.57 -2.87 -12.17
N ASN A 97 -20.69 -1.67 -11.60
CA ASN A 97 -21.24 -0.50 -12.26
C ASN A 97 -20.22 0.63 -12.17
N THR A 98 -19.80 1.15 -13.31
CA THR A 98 -18.86 2.29 -13.42
C THR A 98 -19.55 3.63 -13.23
N MET A 99 -20.89 3.63 -13.11
CA MET A 99 -21.74 4.81 -13.02
C MET A 99 -21.37 5.80 -14.14
N ASN A 100 -21.12 7.06 -13.79
CA ASN A 100 -20.80 8.14 -14.74
C ASN A 100 -19.29 8.40 -14.83
N ALA A 101 -18.44 7.40 -14.55
CA ALA A 101 -17.00 7.56 -14.72
C ALA A 101 -16.68 7.90 -16.19
N CYS A 102 -16.08 9.06 -16.43
CA CYS A 102 -15.67 9.50 -17.78
C CYS A 102 -14.58 8.60 -18.37
N TYR A 103 -13.83 7.89 -17.52
CA TYR A 103 -12.78 6.95 -17.89
C TYR A 103 -12.75 5.78 -16.91
N THR A 104 -12.54 4.56 -17.40
CA THR A 104 -12.34 3.35 -16.59
C THR A 104 -11.37 2.43 -17.30
N SER A 105 -10.39 1.90 -16.56
CA SER A 105 -9.41 0.94 -17.07
C SER A 105 -9.20 -0.22 -16.09
N PHE A 106 -8.82 -1.36 -16.63
CA PHE A 106 -8.37 -2.53 -15.89
C PHE A 106 -7.01 -2.94 -16.43
N THR A 107 -6.14 -3.39 -15.53
CA THR A 107 -4.78 -3.83 -15.84
C THR A 107 -4.53 -5.17 -15.16
#